data_AF-A0A5E4C0C7-F1
#
_entry.id   AF-A0A5E4C0C7-F1
#
_cell.length_a   1.000
_cell.length_b   1.000
_cell.length_c   1.000
_cell.angle_alpha   90.00
_cell.angle_beta   90.00
_cell.angle_gamma   90.00
#
_symmetry.space_group_name_H-M   'P 1'
#
loop_
_entity.id
_entity.type
_entity.pdbx_description
1 polymer ?
#
loop_
_entity_poly.entity_id
_entity_poly.type
_entity_poly.pdbx_seq_one_letter_code
_entity_poly.pdbx_strand_id
1 'polypeptide(L)' 'MSSRTLDFMNTLINDIFDRIAKEAHHLMHLRKRCTLTPEDIQKAVYILLPENLAKYAVTFGREAVDRFVRS' A
#
# COMPACT_ATOMS: atom_id res chain seq x y z
N MET A 1 10.01 15.31 -18.20
CA MET A 1 10.60 14.19 -17.44
C MET A 1 11.53 13.44 -18.36
N SER A 2 12.78 13.17 -17.96
CA SER A 2 13.71 12.38 -18.79
C SER A 2 13.38 10.90 -18.69
N SER A 3 13.76 10.09 -19.69
CA SER A 3 13.61 8.63 -19.63
C SER A 3 14.21 8.04 -18.36
N ARG A 4 15.42 8.49 -17.98
CA ARG A 4 16.09 8.11 -16.73
C ARG A 4 15.28 8.43 -15.48
N THR A 5 14.60 9.59 -15.45
CA THR A 5 13.74 9.98 -14.32
C THR A 5 12.53 9.05 -14.22
N LEU A 6 11.96 8.63 -15.35
CA LEU A 6 10.85 7.70 -15.38
C LEU A 6 11.27 6.31 -14.89
N ASP A 7 12.44 5.82 -15.30
CA ASP A 7 12.97 4.53 -14.86
C ASP A 7 13.21 4.50 -13.34
N PHE A 8 13.73 5.60 -12.79
CA PHE A 8 13.87 5.74 -11.34
C PHE A 8 12.53 5.70 -10.62
N MET A 9 11.53 6.45 -11.11
CA MET A 9 10.19 6.45 -10.52
C MET A 9 9.53 5.08 -10.59
N ASN A 10 9.69 4.35 -11.70
CA ASN A 10 9.17 2.99 -11.83
C ASN A 10 9.82 2.05 -10.79
N THR A 11 11.13 2.14 -10.63
CA THR A 11 11.87 1.36 -9.62
C THR A 11 11.38 1.68 -8.20
N LEU A 12 11.20 2.97 -7.89
CA LEU A 12 10.68 3.42 -6.60
C LEU A 12 9.27 2.86 -6.31
N ILE A 13 8.38 2.89 -7.31
CA ILE A 13 7.01 2.37 -7.18
C ILE A 13 7.04 0.87 -6.89
N ASN A 14 7.85 0.10 -7.64
CA ASN A 14 7.95 -1.34 -7.45
C ASN A 14 8.53 -1.71 -6.07
N ASP A 15 9.55 -0.99 -5.58
CA ASP A 15 10.09 -1.22 -4.25
C ASP A 15 9.04 -0.98 -3.15
N ILE A 16 8.30 0.14 -3.22
CA ILE A 16 7.25 0.44 -2.24
C ILE A 16 6.12 -0.60 -2.30
N PHE A 17 5.72 -1.02 -3.51
CA PHE A 17 4.71 -2.05 -3.70
C PHE A 17 5.12 -3.36 -3.03
N ASP A 18 6.33 -3.85 -3.30
CA ASP A 18 6.85 -5.08 -2.73
C ASP A 18 6.92 -5.03 -1.21
N ARG A 19 7.35 -3.89 -0.65
CA ARG A 19 7.43 -3.70 0.81
C ARG A 19 6.04 -3.75 1.45
N ILE A 20 5.06 -3.04 0.89
CA ILE A 20 3.67 -3.06 1.38
C ILE A 20 3.07 -4.47 1.28
N ALA A 21 3.26 -5.15 0.15
CA ALA A 21 2.73 -6.50 -0.07
C ALA A 21 3.31 -7.51 0.93
N LYS A 22 4.62 -7.46 1.17
CA LYS A 22 5.31 -8.33 2.14
C LYS A 22 4.80 -8.10 3.57
N GLU A 23 4.69 -6.83 3.98
CA GLU A 23 4.22 -6.50 5.33
C GLU A 23 2.74 -6.85 5.51
N ALA A 24 1.90 -6.60 4.52
CA ALA A 24 0.49 -6.97 4.58
C ALA A 24 0.29 -8.50 4.63
N HIS A 25 1.08 -9.26 3.86
CA HIS A 25 1.11 -10.72 3.93
C HIS A 25 1.52 -11.19 5.33
N HIS A 26 2.56 -10.58 5.92
CA HIS A 26 2.99 -10.89 7.27
C HIS A 26 1.86 -10.64 8.29
N LEU A 27 1.19 -9.48 8.23
CA LEU A 27 0.06 -9.14 9.10
C LEU A 27 -1.13 -10.09 8.96
N MET A 28 -1.46 -10.49 7.74
CA MET A 28 -2.51 -11.48 7.46
C MET A 28 -2.17 -12.83 8.11
N HIS A 29 -0.93 -13.30 7.91
CA HIS A 29 -0.45 -14.56 8.44
C HIS A 29 -0.40 -14.55 9.98
N LEU A 30 0.03 -13.44 10.59
CA LEU A 30 0.00 -13.25 12.05
C LEU A 30 -1.41 -13.40 12.63
N ARG A 31 -2.43 -13.01 11.88
CA ARG A 31 -3.84 -13.19 12.27
C ARG A 31 -4.42 -14.56 11.91
N LYS A 32 -3.58 -15.50 11.46
CA LYS A 32 -3.99 -16.85 11.01
C LYS A 32 -5.08 -16.82 9.93
N ARG A 33 -5.04 -15.81 9.07
CA ARG A 33 -5.94 -15.67 7.92
C ARG A 33 -5.22 -16.11 6.65
N CYS A 34 -5.99 -16.62 5.69
CA CYS A 34 -5.50 -16.94 4.34
C CYS A 34 -5.97 -15.93 3.29
N THR A 35 -6.67 -14.86 3.72
CA THR A 35 -7.21 -13.82 2.86
C THR A 35 -6.70 -12.46 3.33
N LEU A 36 -6.03 -11.73 2.44
CA LEU A 36 -5.63 -10.35 2.68
C LEU A 36 -6.86 -9.45 2.78
N THR A 37 -6.93 -8.63 3.83
CA THR A 37 -8.00 -7.62 3.97
C THR A 37 -7.49 -6.21 3.72
N PRO A 38 -8.37 -5.25 3.38
CA PRO A 38 -7.99 -3.84 3.30
C PRO A 38 -7.32 -3.32 4.58
N GLU A 39 -7.66 -3.87 5.76
CA GLU A 39 -7.01 -3.50 7.02
C GLU A 39 -5.56 -3.94 7.09
N ASP A 40 -5.19 -5.08 6.47
CA ASP A 40 -3.80 -5.54 6.43
C ASP A 40 -2.94 -4.60 5.58
N ILE A 41 -3.48 -4.17 4.44
CA ILE A 41 -2.83 -3.19 3.55
C ILE A 41 -2.72 -1.83 4.26
N GLN A 42 -3.80 -1.34 4.88
CA GLN A 42 -3.78 -0.05 5.61
C GLN A 42 -2.76 -0.06 6.74
N LYS A 43 -2.66 -1.15 7.51
CA LYS A 43 -1.68 -1.26 8.60
C LYS A 43 -0.26 -1.38 8.08
N ALA A 44 -0.02 -2.14 7.00
CA ALA A 44 1.28 -2.19 6.33
C ALA A 44 1.75 -0.79 5.89
N VAL A 45 0.84 0.02 5.34
CA VAL A 45 1.13 1.42 4.98
C VAL A 45 1.52 2.26 6.20
N TYR A 46 0.83 2.13 7.33
CA TYR A 46 1.19 2.83 8.57
C TYR A 46 2.52 2.37 9.18
N ILE A 47 2.91 1.11 9.00
CA ILE A 47 4.19 0.59 9.48
C ILE A 47 5.35 1.11 8.62
N LEU A 48 5.16 1.20 7.31
CA LEU A 48 6.23 1.48 6.35
C LEU A 48 6.45 2.98 6.07
N LEU A 49 5.42 3.81 6.25
CA LEU A 49 5.48 5.23 5.90
C LEU A 49 5.44 6.13 7.15
N PRO A 50 6.05 7.32 7.10
CA PRO A 50 5.88 8.33 8.15
C PRO A 50 4.40 8.67 8.36
N GLU A 51 4.03 8.98 9.60
CA GLU A 51 2.63 9.14 10.03
C GLU A 51 1.83 10.09 9.11
N ASN A 52 2.38 11.25 8.77
CA ASN A 52 1.70 12.22 7.90
C ASN A 52 1.43 11.62 6.51
N LEU A 53 2.39 10.93 5.92
CA LEU A 53 2.24 10.32 4.60
C LEU A 53 1.27 9.13 4.63
N ALA A 54 1.34 8.30 5.67
CA ALA A 54 0.45 7.17 5.86
C ALA A 54 -1.02 7.60 5.95
N LYS A 55 -1.32 8.69 6.69
CA LYS A 55 -2.68 9.26 6.79
C LYS A 55 -3.26 9.62 5.42
N TYR A 56 -2.50 10.33 4.59
CA TYR A 56 -2.95 10.68 3.25
C TYR A 56 -3.11 9.43 2.37
N ALA A 57 -2.12 8.53 2.35
CA ALA A 57 -2.15 7.32 1.53
C ALA A 57 -3.35 6.42 1.84
N VAL A 58 -3.66 6.22 3.13
CA VAL A 58 -4.81 5.43 3.58
C VAL A 58 -6.14 6.11 3.22
N THR A 59 -6.20 7.45 3.31
CA THR A 59 -7.40 8.22 2.93
C THR A 59 -7.69 8.06 1.43
N PHE A 60 -6.68 8.28 0.58
CA PHE A 60 -6.80 8.07 -0.86
C PHE A 60 -7.16 6.63 -1.22
N GLY A 61 -6.54 5.65 -0.56
CA GLY A 61 -6.85 4.23 -0.76
C GLY A 61 -8.29 3.89 -0.42
N ARG A 62 -8.83 4.40 0.69
CA ARG A 62 -10.23 4.20 1.09
C ARG A 62 -11.18 4.81 0.06
N GLU A 63 -10.94 6.05 -0.35
CA GLU A 63 -11.77 6.71 -1.37
C GLU A 63 -11.80 5.92 -2.69
N ALA A 64 -10.66 5.36 -3.10
CA ALA A 64 -10.58 4.53 -4.30
C ALA A 64 -11.42 3.25 -4.16
N VAL A 65 -11.36 2.58 -3.02
CA VAL A 65 -12.20 1.40 -2.72
C VAL A 65 -13.68 1.78 -2.70
N ASP A 66 -14.04 2.89 -2.05
CA ASP A 66 -15.43 3.34 -2.00
C ASP A 66 -15.99 3.70 -3.39
N ARG A 67 -15.14 4.24 -4.27
CA ARG A 67 -15.52 4.47 -5.68
C ARG A 67 -15.73 3.16 -6.42
N PHE A 68 -14.81 2.21 -6.25
CA PHE A 68 -14.91 0.88 -6.87
C PHE A 68 -16.18 0.13 -6.44
N VAL A 69 -16.52 0.15 -5.15
CA VAL A 69 -17.73 -0.51 -4.62
C VAL A 69 -19.03 0.13 -5.10
N ARG A 70 -19.02 1.44 -5.39
CA ARG A 70 -20.17 2.18 -5.92
C ARG A 70 -20.31 2.10 -7.44
N SER A 71 -19.29 1.59 -8.12
CA SER A 71 -19.29 1.38 -9.58
C SER A 71 -20.09 0.13 -9.93
#